data_AF-A0A8J6NUR7-F1
#
_entry.id   AF-A0A8J6NUR7-F1
#
_cell.length_a   1.000
_cell.length_b   1.000
_cell.length_c   1.000
_cell.angle_alpha   90.00
_cell.angle_beta   90.00
_cell.angle_gamma   90.00
#
_symmetry.space_group_name_H-M   'P 1'
#
loop_
_entity.id
_entity.type
_entity.pdbx_description
1 polymer ?
#
loop_
_entity_poly.entity_id
_entity_poly.type
_entity_poly.pdbx_seq_one_letter_code
_entity_poly.pdbx_strand_id
1 'polypeptide(L)'
;MENQALIFIPDISGFTKFVTKCEINHTNHIISNLINIILDSNPLDLKVSEIEGDAVLFYFKGMPPKKEEIIQQSKRMFIDFHTNLKAMERNFFCKSGSCTTASNLTLKFIVHYGVCKEVPIHNSPKLMGSDVILAHKLLKNNIPEREYILLSEKYLKSQQSKLIIEEDWVDIKSNIENFENFGEIRTKYIPLSPLKRLIP
;
A
#
# COMPACT_ATOMS: atom_id res chain seq x y z
N MET A 1 13.23 6.44 -21.93
CA MET A 1 12.56 5.64 -20.88
C MET A 1 13.33 5.60 -19.55
N GLU A 2 14.45 6.32 -19.39
CA GLU A 2 15.33 6.22 -18.21
C GLU A 2 14.80 6.80 -16.90
N ASN A 3 13.67 7.52 -16.91
CA ASN A 3 13.12 8.20 -15.73
C ASN A 3 11.70 7.74 -15.39
N GLN A 4 11.25 6.57 -15.84
CA GLN A 4 9.95 6.03 -15.44
C GLN A 4 10.13 4.90 -14.44
N ALA A 5 9.24 4.85 -13.45
CA ALA A 5 9.21 3.77 -12.48
C ALA A 5 7.78 3.46 -12.03
N LEU A 6 7.58 2.22 -11.60
CA LEU A 6 6.50 1.88 -10.69
C LEU A 6 6.74 2.60 -9.36
N ILE A 7 5.66 3.13 -8.79
CA ILE A 7 5.57 3.61 -7.42
C ILE A 7 4.50 2.77 -6.74
N PHE A 8 4.87 2.07 -5.68
CA PHE A 8 4.01 1.14 -4.96
C PHE A 8 4.01 1.48 -3.47
N ILE A 9 2.85 1.83 -2.93
CA ILE A 9 2.73 2.32 -1.55
C ILE A 9 1.68 1.50 -0.79
N PRO A 10 2.08 0.45 -0.04
CA PRO A 10 1.28 -0.06 1.07
C PRO A 10 1.16 0.97 2.19
N ASP A 11 -0.05 1.18 2.66
CA ASP A 11 -0.42 2.15 3.69
C ASP A 11 -1.35 1.51 4.73
N ILE A 12 -1.03 1.70 6.01
CA ILE A 12 -1.77 1.13 7.13
C ILE A 12 -2.99 2.00 7.45
N SER A 13 -4.16 1.57 6.96
CA SER A 13 -5.42 2.25 7.21
C SER A 13 -5.89 2.10 8.66
N GLY A 14 -6.16 3.23 9.32
CA GLY A 14 -6.57 3.29 10.73
C GLY A 14 -5.42 3.63 11.69
N PHE A 15 -4.20 3.81 11.16
CA PHE A 15 -3.00 4.10 11.93
C PHE A 15 -3.13 5.33 12.85
N THR A 16 -3.54 6.49 12.32
CA THR A 16 -3.63 7.72 13.12
C THR A 16 -4.51 7.54 14.36
N LYS A 17 -5.63 6.82 14.23
CA LYS A 17 -6.53 6.52 15.35
C LYS A 17 -5.89 5.55 16.35
N PHE A 18 -5.11 4.59 15.87
CA PHE A 18 -4.40 3.64 16.71
C PHE A 18 -3.31 4.33 17.54
N VAL A 19 -2.44 5.13 16.91
CA VAL A 19 -1.32 5.79 17.60
C VAL A 19 -1.75 6.87 18.59
N THR A 20 -2.90 7.50 18.37
CA THR A 20 -3.42 8.57 19.26
C THR A 20 -4.20 8.05 20.46
N LYS A 21 -4.67 6.79 20.43
CA LYS A 21 -5.50 6.20 21.49
C LYS A 21 -4.76 5.21 22.38
N CYS A 22 -3.55 4.81 22.02
CA CYS A 22 -2.79 3.77 22.70
C CYS A 22 -1.51 4.35 23.33
N GLU A 23 -0.96 3.64 24.32
CA GLU A 23 0.33 4.01 24.91
C GLU A 23 1.46 3.95 23.86
N ILE A 24 2.32 4.96 23.85
CA ILE A 24 3.34 5.18 22.80
C ILE A 24 4.28 4.00 22.64
N ASN A 25 4.82 3.45 23.72
CA ASN A 25 5.80 2.37 23.64
C ASN A 25 5.19 1.09 23.04
N HIS A 26 3.97 0.74 23.46
CA HIS A 26 3.28 -0.44 22.94
C HIS A 26 2.92 -0.27 21.45
N THR A 27 2.48 0.94 21.09
CA THR A 27 2.14 1.30 19.71
C THR A 27 3.35 1.19 18.79
N ASN A 28 4.49 1.75 19.17
CA ASN A 28 5.71 1.75 18.34
C ASN A 28 6.21 0.33 18.04
N HIS A 29 6.14 -0.58 19.01
CA HIS A 29 6.50 -1.98 18.81
C HIS A 29 5.57 -2.67 17.81
N ILE A 30 4.25 -2.49 17.92
CA ILE A 30 3.28 -3.08 17.00
C ILE A 30 3.52 -2.54 15.59
N ILE A 31 3.64 -1.22 15.43
CA ILE A 31 3.86 -0.59 14.12
C ILE A 31 5.16 -1.05 13.48
N SER A 32 6.26 -1.09 14.23
CA SER A 32 7.55 -1.54 13.70
C SER A 32 7.47 -2.98 13.20
N ASN A 33 6.81 -3.86 13.94
CA ASN A 33 6.59 -5.24 13.51
C ASN A 33 5.74 -5.31 12.24
N LEU A 34 4.65 -4.55 12.17
CA LEU A 34 3.77 -4.52 10.99
C LEU A 34 4.49 -3.98 9.75
N ILE A 35 5.33 -2.96 9.89
CA ILE A 35 6.17 -2.45 8.79
C ILE A 35 7.17 -3.52 8.35
N ASN A 36 7.84 -4.20 9.29
CA ASN A 36 8.76 -5.28 8.94
C ASN A 36 8.06 -6.41 8.17
N ILE A 37 6.83 -6.76 8.55
CA ILE A 37 6.04 -7.75 7.79
C ILE A 37 5.79 -7.29 6.35
N ILE A 38 5.49 -6.00 6.14
CA ILE A 38 5.33 -5.44 4.79
C ILE A 38 6.65 -5.52 4.01
N LEU A 39 7.78 -5.18 4.64
CA LEU A 39 9.10 -5.24 4.01
C LEU A 39 9.51 -6.67 3.63
N ASP A 40 9.27 -7.63 4.52
CA ASP A 40 9.59 -9.04 4.32
C ASP A 40 8.67 -9.70 3.28
N SER A 41 7.44 -9.19 3.14
CA SER A 41 6.43 -9.70 2.19
C SER A 41 6.59 -9.09 0.79
N ASN A 42 7.82 -8.96 0.29
CA ASN A 42 8.14 -8.29 -0.98
C ASN A 42 8.77 -9.23 -2.04
N PRO A 43 8.03 -10.24 -2.56
CA PRO A 43 8.59 -11.19 -3.53
C PRO A 43 8.99 -10.58 -4.88
N LEU A 44 8.49 -9.39 -5.23
CA LEU A 44 8.91 -8.66 -6.43
C LEU A 44 10.23 -7.90 -6.28
N ASP A 45 10.89 -7.98 -5.12
CA ASP A 45 12.15 -7.30 -4.83
C ASP A 45 12.11 -5.80 -5.17
N LEU A 46 10.97 -5.17 -4.85
CA LEU A 46 10.80 -3.74 -5.06
C LEU A 46 11.75 -2.98 -4.13
N LYS A 47 12.37 -1.91 -4.62
CA LYS A 47 13.30 -1.12 -3.82
C LYS A 47 12.54 -0.19 -2.88
N VAL A 48 12.94 -0.14 -1.61
CA VAL A 48 12.42 0.82 -0.65
C VAL A 48 13.05 2.19 -0.92
N SER A 49 12.22 3.21 -1.10
CA SER A 49 12.67 4.61 -1.15
C SER A 49 12.52 5.29 0.20
N GLU A 50 11.41 5.06 0.89
CA GLU A 50 11.08 5.76 2.13
C GLU A 50 10.10 4.96 2.98
N ILE A 51 10.15 5.16 4.30
CA ILE A 51 9.19 4.67 5.27
C ILE A 51 8.68 5.90 6.04
N GLU A 52 7.38 6.17 5.94
CA GLU A 52 6.73 7.36 6.50
C GLU A 52 5.63 6.93 7.47
N GLY A 53 5.95 6.69 8.75
CA GLY A 53 4.94 6.36 9.76
C GLY A 53 4.16 5.08 9.43
N ASP A 54 3.04 5.21 8.72
CA ASP A 54 2.12 4.16 8.27
C ASP A 54 2.30 3.68 6.83
N ALA A 55 3.14 4.34 6.04
CA ALA A 55 3.33 4.00 4.63
C ALA A 55 4.77 3.58 4.33
N VAL A 56 4.92 2.63 3.41
CA VAL A 56 6.22 2.26 2.82
C VAL A 56 6.18 2.58 1.34
N LEU A 57 7.08 3.44 0.87
CA LEU A 57 7.19 3.73 -0.56
C LEU A 57 8.21 2.79 -1.20
N PHE A 58 7.71 1.88 -2.04
CA PHE A 58 8.50 1.05 -2.93
C PHE A 58 8.53 1.62 -4.35
N TYR A 59 9.58 1.28 -5.10
CA TYR A 59 9.67 1.61 -6.52
C TYR A 59 10.39 0.52 -7.33
N PHE A 60 10.11 0.51 -8.64
CA PHE A 60 10.78 -0.34 -9.62
C PHE A 60 11.04 0.45 -10.91
N LYS A 61 12.31 0.64 -11.29
CA LYS A 61 12.70 1.42 -12.47
C LYS A 61 12.44 0.66 -13.76
N GLY A 62 12.06 1.40 -14.80
CA GLY A 62 11.83 0.85 -16.13
C GLY A 62 10.44 0.26 -16.27
N MET A 63 10.32 -0.85 -17.00
CA MET A 63 9.03 -1.48 -17.27
C MET A 63 8.43 -2.02 -15.95
N PRO A 64 7.20 -1.62 -15.59
CA PRO A 64 6.62 -2.05 -14.33
C PRO A 64 6.21 -3.53 -14.39
N PRO A 65 6.25 -4.26 -13.26
CA PRO A 65 5.66 -5.59 -13.13
C PRO A 65 4.23 -5.65 -13.67
N LYS A 66 3.85 -6.82 -14.16
CA LYS A 66 2.51 -7.07 -14.68
C LYS A 66 1.47 -6.90 -13.58
N LYS A 67 0.25 -6.53 -13.97
CA LYS A 67 -0.86 -6.35 -13.01
C LYS A 67 -1.15 -7.59 -12.19
N GLU A 68 -1.01 -8.79 -12.74
CA GLU A 68 -1.18 -10.04 -12.01
C GLU A 68 -0.12 -10.17 -10.90
N GLU A 69 1.12 -9.79 -11.17
CA GLU A 69 2.24 -9.83 -10.23
C GLU A 69 2.02 -8.84 -9.08
N ILE A 70 1.59 -7.61 -9.39
CA ILE A 70 1.25 -6.59 -8.38
C ILE A 70 0.08 -7.02 -7.49
N ILE A 71 -0.90 -7.70 -8.07
CA ILE A 71 -2.06 -8.20 -7.32
C ILE A 71 -1.64 -9.35 -6.40
N GLN A 72 -0.80 -10.29 -6.86
CA GLN A 72 -0.26 -11.34 -6.00
C GLN A 72 0.61 -10.77 -4.88
N GLN A 73 1.48 -9.81 -5.18
CA GLN A 73 2.28 -9.09 -4.18
C GLN A 73 1.38 -8.48 -3.10
N SER A 74 0.35 -7.72 -3.52
CA SER A 74 -0.56 -7.05 -2.60
C SER A 74 -1.38 -8.05 -1.78
N LYS A 75 -1.87 -9.13 -2.40
CA LYS A 75 -2.56 -10.23 -1.73
C LYS A 75 -1.68 -10.89 -0.68
N ARG A 76 -0.41 -11.15 -1.00
CA ARG A 76 0.55 -11.75 -0.08
C ARG A 76 0.81 -10.84 1.12
N MET A 77 1.17 -9.57 0.87
CA MET A 77 1.35 -8.57 1.93
C MET A 77 0.10 -8.46 2.82
N PHE A 78 -1.09 -8.44 2.23
CA PHE A 78 -2.35 -8.35 2.98
C PHE A 78 -2.57 -9.57 3.88
N ILE A 79 -2.41 -10.80 3.36
CA ILE A 79 -2.59 -12.02 4.14
C ILE A 79 -1.55 -12.11 5.25
N ASP A 80 -0.27 -11.86 4.97
CA ASP A 80 0.80 -11.93 5.96
C ASP A 80 0.62 -10.87 7.06
N PHE A 81 0.25 -9.65 6.68
CA PHE A 81 -0.08 -8.56 7.62
C PHE A 81 -1.20 -8.98 8.57
N HIS A 82 -2.33 -9.45 8.05
CA HIS A 82 -3.49 -9.80 8.89
C HIS A 82 -3.28 -11.07 9.70
N THR A 83 -2.52 -12.04 9.19
CA THR A 83 -2.15 -13.26 9.93
C THR A 83 -1.35 -12.89 11.17
N ASN A 84 -0.35 -12.02 11.00
CA ASN A 84 0.45 -11.54 12.12
C ASN A 84 -0.34 -10.65 13.07
N LEU A 85 -1.22 -9.79 12.57
CA LEU A 85 -2.10 -8.98 13.41
C LEU A 85 -2.97 -9.85 14.33
N LYS A 86 -3.61 -10.89 13.78
CA LYS A 86 -4.35 -11.89 14.57
C LYS A 86 -3.48 -12.63 15.58
N ALA A 87 -2.25 -13.01 15.20
CA ALA A 87 -1.33 -13.69 16.10
C ALA A 87 -0.91 -12.79 17.27
N MET A 88 -0.64 -11.51 16.99
CA MET A 88 -0.35 -10.49 18.00
C MET A 88 -1.52 -10.36 18.98
N GLU A 89 -2.76 -10.22 18.49
CA GLU A 89 -3.96 -10.13 19.34
C GLU A 89 -4.10 -11.32 20.31
N ARG A 90 -3.75 -12.53 19.88
CA ARG A 90 -3.81 -13.74 20.73
C ARG A 90 -2.72 -13.75 21.81
N ASN A 91 -1.53 -13.23 21.48
CA ASN A 91 -0.35 -13.32 22.35
C ASN A 91 -0.24 -12.14 23.33
N PHE A 92 -0.83 -10.99 23.01
CA PHE A 92 -0.84 -9.84 23.91
C PHE A 92 -2.02 -9.92 24.88
N PHE A 93 -1.74 -10.33 26.13
CA PHE A 93 -2.63 -10.08 27.28
C PHE A 93 -2.69 -8.56 27.55
N CYS A 94 -3.38 -7.84 26.69
CA CYS A 94 -3.46 -6.40 26.78
C CYS A 94 -4.59 -5.98 27.73
N LYS A 95 -4.20 -5.55 28.93
CA LYS A 95 -5.11 -4.94 29.93
C LYS A 95 -5.55 -3.51 29.55
N SER A 96 -4.92 -2.88 28.56
CA SER A 96 -5.09 -1.45 28.23
C SER A 96 -6.07 -1.13 27.09
N GLY A 97 -6.75 -2.13 26.50
CA GLY A 97 -7.67 -1.91 25.37
C GLY A 97 -7.03 -1.50 24.03
N SER A 98 -5.70 -1.35 24.00
CA SER A 98 -4.93 -1.00 22.78
C SER A 98 -4.97 -2.12 21.73
N CYS A 99 -4.91 -3.39 22.13
CA CYS A 99 -5.05 -4.54 21.23
C CYS A 99 -6.43 -4.61 20.56
N THR A 100 -7.49 -4.18 21.24
CA THR A 100 -8.83 -4.07 20.62
C THR A 100 -8.88 -2.98 19.54
N THR A 101 -7.95 -2.02 19.56
CA THR A 101 -7.84 -0.98 18.54
C THR A 101 -6.97 -1.43 17.37
N ALA A 102 -5.95 -2.27 17.60
CA ALA A 102 -5.09 -2.86 16.57
C ALA A 102 -5.88 -3.68 15.54
N SER A 103 -6.95 -4.38 15.98
CA SER A 103 -7.86 -5.14 15.10
C SER A 103 -8.54 -4.31 14.01
N ASN A 104 -8.55 -2.99 14.16
CA ASN A 104 -9.11 -2.08 13.17
C ASN A 104 -8.07 -1.62 12.13
N LEU A 105 -6.80 -2.02 12.27
CA LEU A 105 -5.78 -1.78 11.27
C LEU A 105 -6.01 -2.69 10.06
N THR A 106 -5.79 -2.14 8.88
CA THR A 106 -5.80 -2.90 7.63
C THR A 106 -4.85 -2.25 6.64
N LEU A 107 -4.73 -2.81 5.44
CA LEU A 107 -3.83 -2.33 4.41
C LEU A 107 -4.60 -1.90 3.17
N LYS A 108 -4.18 -0.77 2.61
CA LYS A 108 -4.48 -0.39 1.23
C LYS A 108 -3.17 -0.20 0.46
N PHE A 109 -3.26 -0.26 -0.85
CA PHE A 109 -2.10 -0.16 -1.74
C PHE A 109 -2.35 0.85 -2.83
N ILE A 110 -1.39 1.74 -3.07
CA ILE A 110 -1.39 2.64 -4.22
C ILE A 110 -0.38 2.14 -5.24
N VAL A 111 -0.84 1.92 -6.47
CA VAL A 111 -0.02 1.48 -7.60
C VAL A 111 -0.07 2.54 -8.67
N HIS A 112 1.06 3.21 -8.88
CA HIS A 112 1.21 4.27 -9.85
C HIS A 112 2.41 4.03 -10.76
N TYR A 113 2.35 4.54 -11.99
CA TYR A 113 3.47 4.49 -12.91
C TYR A 113 3.66 5.88 -13.50
N GLY A 114 4.89 6.36 -13.53
CA GLY A 114 5.15 7.73 -13.92
C GLY A 114 6.61 8.12 -13.91
N VAL A 115 6.86 9.39 -14.14
CA VAL A 115 8.20 9.95 -14.24
C VAL A 115 8.72 10.32 -12.86
N CYS A 116 9.88 9.76 -12.50
CA CYS A 116 10.57 10.06 -11.27
C CYS A 116 12.09 9.88 -11.44
N LYS A 117 12.85 10.46 -10.52
CA LYS A 117 14.30 10.36 -10.47
C LYS A 117 14.74 10.08 -9.04
N GLU A 118 15.77 9.25 -8.91
CA GLU A 118 16.52 9.19 -7.66
C GLU A 118 17.41 10.42 -7.57
N VAL A 119 17.30 11.13 -6.46
CA VAL A 119 18.13 12.29 -6.13
C VAL A 119 18.94 11.92 -4.88
N PRO A 120 20.28 11.99 -4.92
CA PRO A 120 21.08 11.76 -3.73
C PRO A 120 20.82 12.86 -2.70
N ILE A 121 20.34 12.49 -1.52
CA ILE A 121 20.15 13.41 -0.38
C ILE A 121 20.91 12.83 0.80
N HIS A 122 21.99 13.51 1.21
CA HIS A 122 22.94 12.98 2.20
C HIS A 122 23.38 11.54 1.84
N ASN A 123 23.16 10.58 2.75
CA ASN A 123 23.62 9.20 2.60
C ASN A 123 22.57 8.27 1.95
N SER A 124 21.41 8.80 1.52
CA SER A 124 20.31 7.99 0.97
C SER A 124 19.71 8.61 -0.28
N PRO A 125 19.54 7.85 -1.38
CA PRO A 125 18.80 8.33 -2.55
C PRO A 125 17.31 8.49 -2.19
N LYS A 126 16.69 9.60 -2.58
CA LYS A 126 15.24 9.82 -2.50
C LYS A 126 14.61 9.83 -3.88
N LEU A 127 13.41 9.26 -3.99
CA LEU A 127 12.62 9.36 -5.21
C LEU A 127 11.90 10.70 -5.28
N MET A 128 12.11 11.46 -6.35
CA MET A 128 11.48 12.77 -6.57
C MET A 128 10.82 12.85 -7.94
N GLY A 129 9.69 13.55 -8.01
CA GLY A 129 8.96 13.79 -9.25
C GLY A 129 7.49 14.14 -9.01
N SER A 130 6.84 14.74 -10.01
CA SER A 130 5.40 15.06 -9.92
C SER A 130 4.55 13.80 -9.76
N ASP A 131 4.96 12.67 -10.37
CA ASP A 131 4.27 11.40 -10.21
C ASP A 131 4.46 10.77 -8.83
N VAL A 132 5.56 11.07 -8.13
CA VAL A 132 5.74 10.70 -6.71
C VAL A 132 4.76 11.48 -5.84
N ILE A 133 4.67 12.79 -6.05
CA ILE A 133 3.71 13.65 -5.34
C ILE A 133 2.28 13.17 -5.58
N LEU A 134 1.92 12.83 -6.83
CA LEU A 134 0.60 12.30 -7.15
C LEU A 134 0.31 10.98 -6.43
N ALA A 135 1.27 10.05 -6.38
CA ALA A 135 1.12 8.79 -5.67
C ALA A 135 0.86 9.00 -4.16
N HIS A 136 1.54 9.95 -3.52
CA HIS A 136 1.24 10.32 -2.13
C HIS A 136 -0.13 10.99 -1.99
N LYS A 137 -0.54 11.87 -2.92
CA LYS A 137 -1.88 12.47 -2.90
C LYS A 137 -2.97 11.39 -3.01
N LEU A 138 -2.75 10.36 -3.82
CA LEU A 138 -3.67 9.24 -3.99
C LEU A 138 -3.88 8.44 -2.69
N LEU A 139 -3.02 8.54 -1.67
CA LEU A 139 -3.30 7.95 -0.35
C LEU A 139 -4.53 8.59 0.31
N LYS A 140 -4.80 9.86 0.02
CA LYS A 140 -5.96 10.63 0.51
C LYS A 140 -7.01 10.75 -0.61
N ASN A 141 -7.74 9.67 -0.83
CA ASN A 141 -8.80 9.56 -1.83
C ASN A 141 -10.18 9.31 -1.21
N ASN A 142 -11.23 9.27 -2.02
CA ASN A 142 -12.63 9.14 -1.60
C ASN A 142 -13.19 7.72 -1.73
N ILE A 143 -12.34 6.69 -1.89
CA ILE A 143 -12.77 5.29 -1.90
C ILE A 143 -13.35 4.93 -0.51
N PRO A 144 -14.58 4.40 -0.43
CA PRO A 144 -15.23 4.14 0.86
C PRO A 144 -14.66 2.92 1.58
N GLU A 145 -14.13 1.94 0.86
CA GLU A 145 -13.43 0.80 1.43
C GLU A 145 -12.11 1.21 2.10
N ARG A 146 -11.74 0.53 3.18
CA ARG A 146 -10.48 0.79 3.90
C ARG A 146 -9.32 -0.09 3.44
N GLU A 147 -9.61 -1.11 2.65
CA GLU A 147 -8.66 -2.11 2.20
C GLU A 147 -8.87 -2.41 0.72
N TYR A 148 -7.92 -1.98 -0.10
CA TYR A 148 -8.02 -2.08 -1.54
C TYR A 148 -6.65 -1.95 -2.19
N ILE A 149 -6.57 -2.37 -3.45
CA ILE A 149 -5.48 -2.03 -4.37
C ILE A 149 -6.00 -0.96 -5.31
N LEU A 150 -5.40 0.22 -5.34
CA LEU A 150 -5.70 1.28 -6.28
C LEU A 150 -4.67 1.25 -7.42
N LEU A 151 -5.15 1.14 -8.65
CA LEU A 151 -4.38 1.11 -9.88
C LEU A 151 -4.62 2.40 -10.65
N SER A 152 -3.57 3.22 -10.83
CA SER A 152 -3.71 4.44 -11.61
C SER A 152 -3.89 4.18 -13.10
N GLU A 153 -4.55 5.09 -13.81
CA GLU A 153 -4.69 4.96 -15.26
C GLU A 153 -3.32 4.90 -15.98
N LYS A 154 -2.31 5.64 -15.50
CA LYS A 154 -0.96 5.59 -16.06
C LYS A 154 -0.33 4.20 -15.92
N TYR A 155 -0.49 3.56 -14.76
CA TYR A 155 -0.09 2.17 -14.59
C TYR A 155 -0.84 1.25 -15.53
N LEU A 156 -2.17 1.33 -15.58
CA LEU A 156 -2.98 0.46 -16.45
C LEU A 156 -2.64 0.63 -17.94
N LYS A 157 -2.34 1.84 -18.41
CA LYS A 157 -1.91 2.13 -19.79
C LYS A 157 -0.51 1.59 -20.12
N SER A 158 0.34 1.38 -19.11
CA SER A 158 1.65 0.73 -19.30
C SER A 158 1.54 -0.77 -19.56
N GLN A 159 0.37 -1.38 -19.29
CA GLN A 159 0.15 -2.81 -19.42
C GLN A 159 -0.30 -3.15 -20.83
N GLN A 160 0.19 -4.26 -21.39
CA GLN A 160 -0.10 -4.65 -22.79
C GLN A 160 -1.51 -5.24 -22.97
N SER A 161 -2.15 -5.73 -21.91
CA SER A 161 -3.43 -6.46 -21.97
C SER A 161 -4.54 -5.76 -21.21
N LYS A 162 -5.80 -5.95 -21.65
CA LYS A 162 -7.00 -5.52 -20.90
C LYS A 162 -6.94 -6.06 -19.47
N LEU A 163 -7.40 -5.27 -18.50
CA LEU A 163 -7.47 -5.67 -17.09
C LEU A 163 -8.54 -6.77 -16.94
N ILE A 164 -8.13 -8.01 -17.16
CA ILE A 164 -8.88 -9.25 -16.97
C ILE A 164 -8.06 -10.05 -15.97
N ILE A 165 -8.67 -10.42 -14.85
CA ILE A 165 -8.03 -11.19 -13.78
C ILE A 165 -8.97 -12.34 -13.43
N GLU A 166 -8.46 -13.55 -13.54
CA GLU A 166 -9.22 -14.79 -13.35
C GLU A 166 -9.18 -15.25 -11.88
N GLU A 167 -9.38 -14.32 -10.94
CA GLU A 167 -9.51 -14.64 -9.52
C GLU A 167 -10.90 -14.28 -9.01
N ASP A 168 -11.52 -15.22 -8.31
CA ASP A 168 -12.92 -15.16 -7.86
C ASP A 168 -13.22 -14.02 -6.87
N TRP A 169 -12.21 -13.55 -6.16
CA TRP A 169 -12.32 -12.45 -5.21
C TRP A 169 -12.09 -11.08 -5.83
N VAL A 170 -11.64 -11.01 -7.09
CA VAL A 170 -11.29 -9.75 -7.74
C VAL A 170 -12.54 -9.09 -8.32
N ASP A 171 -12.97 -8.02 -7.67
CA ASP A 171 -14.02 -7.12 -8.15
C ASP A 171 -13.40 -5.76 -8.50
N ILE A 172 -13.33 -5.45 -9.80
CA ILE A 172 -12.69 -4.22 -10.28
C ILE A 172 -13.72 -3.10 -10.34
N LYS A 173 -13.50 -2.06 -9.56
CA LYS A 173 -14.34 -0.86 -9.51
C LYS A 173 -13.61 0.35 -10.10
N SER A 174 -14.35 1.30 -10.66
CA SER A 174 -13.80 2.55 -11.17
C SER A 174 -13.83 3.62 -10.07
N ASN A 175 -12.83 4.48 -10.04
CA ASN A 175 -12.79 5.64 -9.15
C ASN A 175 -12.18 6.86 -9.87
N ILE A 176 -12.65 8.05 -9.52
CA ILE A 176 -12.17 9.32 -10.08
C ILE A 176 -11.91 10.27 -8.92
N GLU A 177 -10.70 10.81 -8.88
CA GLU A 177 -10.32 11.86 -7.92
C GLU A 177 -10.02 13.16 -8.64
N ASN A 178 -10.17 14.28 -7.95
CA ASN A 178 -9.72 15.58 -8.45
C ASN A 178 -8.73 16.17 -7.46
N PHE A 179 -7.52 16.47 -7.94
CA PHE A 179 -6.47 17.06 -7.13
C PHE A 179 -6.01 18.39 -7.72
N GLU A 180 -5.86 19.40 -6.86
CA GLU A 180 -5.23 20.66 -7.23
C GLU A 180 -3.85 20.40 -7.87
N ASN A 181 -3.60 21.04 -9.01
CA ASN A 181 -2.41 20.91 -9.86
C ASN A 181 -2.24 19.58 -10.62
N PHE A 182 -3.17 18.64 -10.49
CA PHE A 182 -3.16 17.37 -11.24
C PHE A 182 -4.45 17.11 -12.02
N GLY A 183 -5.54 17.82 -11.68
CA GLY A 183 -6.84 17.69 -12.34
C GLY A 183 -7.54 16.38 -12.02
N GLU A 184 -8.35 15.91 -12.97
CA GLU A 184 -9.07 14.64 -12.88
C GLU A 184 -8.12 13.45 -13.05
N ILE A 185 -8.11 12.57 -12.05
CA ILE A 185 -7.29 11.36 -12.01
C ILE A 185 -8.21 10.14 -11.99
N ARG A 186 -8.21 9.41 -13.10
CA ARG A 186 -8.94 8.15 -13.23
C ARG A 186 -8.13 7.01 -12.65
N THR A 187 -8.79 6.17 -11.88
CA THR A 187 -8.21 5.01 -11.22
C THR A 187 -9.18 3.84 -11.29
N LYS A 188 -8.65 2.64 -11.13
CA LYS A 188 -9.45 1.48 -10.78
C LYS A 188 -9.02 1.01 -9.41
N TYR A 189 -9.91 0.36 -8.68
CA TYR A 189 -9.54 -0.26 -7.43
C TYR A 189 -10.17 -1.64 -7.27
N ILE A 190 -9.53 -2.48 -6.46
CA ILE A 190 -9.96 -3.83 -6.14
C ILE A 190 -10.08 -3.93 -4.62
N PRO A 191 -11.29 -4.08 -4.05
CA PRO A 191 -11.46 -4.32 -2.62
C PRO A 191 -10.76 -5.61 -2.18
N LEU A 192 -10.06 -5.55 -1.05
CA LEU A 192 -9.35 -6.72 -0.50
C LEU A 192 -10.15 -7.45 0.59
N SER A 193 -11.32 -6.94 0.96
CA SER A 193 -12.16 -7.53 2.00
C SER A 193 -12.50 -9.01 1.78
N PRO A 194 -12.69 -9.53 0.55
CA PRO A 194 -12.95 -10.96 0.38
C PRO A 194 -11.75 -11.84 0.74
N LEU A 195 -10.51 -11.33 0.68
CA LEU A 195 -9.31 -12.08 1.05
C LEU A 195 -9.27 -12.42 2.55
N LYS A 196 -10.06 -11.73 3.38
CA LYS A 196 -10.09 -12.01 4.83
C LYS A 196 -10.47 -13.45 5.17
N ARG A 197 -11.24 -14.11 4.29
CA ARG A 197 -11.59 -15.54 4.41
C ARG A 197 -10.39 -16.49 4.33
N LEU A 198 -9.27 -16.02 3.78
CA LEU A 198 -8.03 -16.81 3.61
C LEU A 198 -7.06 -16.63 4.78
N ILE A 199 -7.34 -15.72 5.72
CA ILE A 199 -6.46 -15.48 6.87
C ILE A 199 -6.68 -16.62 7.89
N PRO A 200 -5.63 -17.33 8.31
CA PRO A 200 -5.69 -18.39 9.33
C PRO A 200 -6.22 -17.97 10.72
#